data_AF-A0A5M9J8D0-F1
#
_entry.id   AF-A0A5M9J8D0-F1
#
_cell.length_a   1.000
_cell.length_b   1.000
_cell.length_c   1.000
_cell.angle_alpha   90.00
_cell.angle_beta   90.00
_cell.angle_gamma   90.00
#
_symmetry.space_group_name_H-M   'P 1'
#
loop_
_entity.id
_entity.type
_entity.pdbx_description
1 polymer ?
#
loop_
_entity_poly.entity_id
_entity_poly.type
_entity_poly.pdbx_seq_one_letter_code
_entity_poly.pdbx_strand_id
1 'polypeptide(L)'
;MGLVGAAKAWITSNTPSPLPQWLSEAEARIHDEIFRKGGFASPLNWYKAAVRNINEEDDAKIPEEHIVQSAPTLVIVSDAGYATPAEMAYHTSPNFLRNFGIKKFEGCGHWIQLERRDELSEALIKFADGLQAIFGQPLEEVSQSKMTWQ
;
A
#
# COMPACT_ATOMS: atom_id res chain seq x y z
N MET A 1 -6.83 10.57 11.71
CA MET A 1 -8.16 10.62 11.04
C MET A 1 -8.54 12.08 10.81
N GLY A 2 -9.20 12.39 9.69
CA GLY A 2 -9.59 13.76 9.35
C GLY A 2 -10.66 14.34 10.30
N LEU A 3 -10.92 15.65 10.18
CA LEU A 3 -11.91 16.34 11.01
C LEU A 3 -13.32 15.79 10.80
N VAL A 4 -14.04 15.52 11.90
CA VAL A 4 -15.43 15.05 11.86
C VAL A 4 -16.29 16.05 11.08
N GLY A 5 -17.02 15.57 10.08
CA GLY A 5 -17.87 16.39 9.23
C GLY A 5 -17.18 17.05 8.03
N ALA A 6 -15.85 17.04 7.93
CA ALA A 6 -15.14 17.67 6.81
C ALA A 6 -15.49 17.04 5.46
N ALA A 7 -15.58 15.71 5.38
CA ALA A 7 -15.99 15.02 4.16
C ALA A 7 -17.41 15.41 3.72
N LYS A 8 -18.36 15.50 4.67
CA LYS A 8 -19.72 15.96 4.38
C LYS A 8 -19.70 17.39 3.85
N ALA A 9 -19.00 18.29 4.53
CA ALA A 9 -18.89 19.69 4.12
C ALA A 9 -18.35 19.81 2.69
N TRP A 10 -17.27 19.11 2.38
CA TRP A 10 -16.67 19.09 1.04
C TRP A 10 -17.62 18.53 -0.03
N ILE A 11 -18.27 17.39 0.22
CA ILE A 11 -19.25 16.82 -0.71
C ILE A 11 -20.42 17.79 -0.95
N THR A 12 -20.94 18.41 0.11
CA THR A 12 -22.10 19.31 0.02
C THR A 12 -21.79 20.69 -0.53
N SER A 13 -20.52 21.11 -0.57
CA SER A 13 -20.14 22.39 -1.15
C SER A 13 -20.28 22.40 -2.68
N ASN A 14 -20.43 21.23 -3.29
CA ASN A 14 -20.61 21.03 -4.73
C ASN A 14 -19.56 21.77 -5.56
N THR A 15 -18.30 21.70 -5.13
CA THR A 15 -17.16 22.37 -5.77
C THR A 15 -16.33 21.33 -6.54
N PRO A 16 -16.60 21.10 -7.84
CA PRO A 16 -15.84 20.13 -8.62
C PRO A 16 -14.39 20.60 -8.76
N SER A 17 -13.44 19.68 -8.60
CA SER A 17 -12.04 19.89 -8.94
C SER A 17 -11.75 19.25 -10.29
N PRO A 18 -10.87 19.83 -11.12
CA PRO A 18 -10.46 19.18 -12.36
C PRO A 18 -9.78 17.84 -12.05
N LEU A 19 -9.88 16.89 -12.99
CA LEU A 19 -9.15 15.63 -12.87
C LEU A 19 -7.64 15.91 -12.86
N PRO A 20 -6.86 15.16 -12.07
CA PRO A 20 -5.41 15.27 -12.10
C PRO A 20 -4.87 14.74 -13.44
N GLN A 21 -3.71 15.24 -13.86
CA GLN A 21 -3.10 14.88 -15.15
C GLN A 21 -2.81 13.38 -15.31
N TRP A 22 -2.62 12.67 -14.20
CA TRP A 22 -2.34 11.23 -14.18
C TRP A 22 -3.60 10.34 -14.24
N LEU A 23 -4.81 10.92 -14.27
CA LEU A 23 -6.08 10.20 -14.38
C LEU A 23 -6.87 10.68 -15.59
N SER A 24 -7.01 9.82 -16.59
CA SER A 24 -7.84 10.12 -17.75
C SER A 24 -9.33 10.11 -17.39
N GLU A 25 -10.17 10.79 -18.18
CA GLU A 25 -11.61 10.73 -17.99
C GLU A 25 -12.17 9.31 -18.16
N ALA A 26 -11.57 8.50 -19.04
CA ALA A 26 -12.01 7.13 -19.25
C ALA A 26 -11.78 6.28 -17.99
N GLU A 27 -10.60 6.39 -17.36
CA GLU A 27 -10.30 5.72 -16.09
C GLU A 27 -11.19 6.24 -14.96
N ALA A 28 -11.43 7.55 -14.90
CA ALA A 28 -12.33 8.14 -13.90
C ALA A 28 -13.77 7.62 -14.05
N ARG A 29 -14.28 7.48 -15.28
CA ARG A 29 -15.61 6.91 -15.56
C ARG A 29 -15.73 5.45 -15.10
N ILE A 30 -14.67 4.65 -15.25
CA ILE A 30 -14.66 3.26 -14.73
C ILE A 30 -14.89 3.24 -13.23
N HIS A 31 -14.19 4.08 -12.47
CA HIS A 31 -14.39 4.18 -11.03
C HIS A 31 -15.81 4.66 -10.66
N ASP A 32 -16.31 5.69 -11.35
CA ASP A 32 -17.68 6.17 -11.14
C ASP A 32 -18.71 5.06 -11.36
N GLU A 33 -18.58 4.27 -12.42
CA GLU A 33 -19.48 3.15 -12.68
C GLU A 33 -19.43 2.06 -11.61
N ILE A 34 -18.23 1.73 -11.10
CA ILE A 34 -18.06 0.75 -10.02
C ILE A 34 -18.82 1.21 -8.78
N PHE A 35 -18.63 2.46 -8.35
CA PHE A 35 -19.29 2.99 -7.16
C PHE A 35 -20.79 3.25 -7.38
N ARG A 36 -21.21 3.62 -8.58
CA ARG A 36 -22.63 3.79 -8.92
C ARG A 36 -23.40 2.47 -8.85
N LYS A 37 -22.77 1.37 -9.30
CA LYS A 37 -23.38 0.03 -9.27
C LYS A 37 -23.26 -0.63 -7.88
N GLY A 38 -22.09 -0.54 -7.25
CA GLY A 38 -21.78 -1.25 -5.99
C GLY A 38 -22.07 -0.47 -4.71
N GLY A 39 -22.21 0.85 -4.79
CA GLY A 39 -22.32 1.74 -3.64
C GLY A 39 -21.05 1.80 -2.79
N PHE A 40 -21.13 2.50 -1.65
CA PHE A 40 -20.01 2.70 -0.73
C PHE A 40 -20.03 1.79 0.51
N ALA A 41 -21.09 1.01 0.70
CA ALA A 41 -21.28 0.23 1.93
C ALA A 41 -20.16 -0.80 2.15
N SER A 42 -19.82 -1.57 1.12
CA SER A 42 -18.77 -2.58 1.17
C SER A 42 -17.38 -1.99 1.49
N PRO A 43 -16.85 -1.00 0.74
CA PRO A 43 -15.55 -0.41 1.08
C PRO A 43 -15.53 0.27 2.45
N LEU A 44 -16.65 0.87 2.89
CA LEU A 44 -16.74 1.48 4.23
C LEU A 44 -16.80 0.45 5.37
N ASN A 45 -17.17 -0.80 5.11
CA ASN A 45 -17.24 -1.82 6.15
C ASN A 45 -15.85 -2.20 6.68
N TRP A 46 -14.78 -2.10 5.89
CA TRP A 46 -13.40 -2.27 6.37
C TRP A 46 -13.04 -1.29 7.50
N TYR A 47 -13.47 -0.04 7.39
CA TYR A 47 -13.24 0.96 8.44
C TYR A 47 -14.11 0.70 9.67
N LYS A 48 -15.38 0.30 9.48
CA LYS A 48 -16.26 -0.07 10.59
C LYS A 48 -15.72 -1.29 11.34
N ALA A 49 -15.19 -2.27 10.61
CA ALA A 49 -14.55 -3.46 11.15
C ALA A 49 -13.38 -3.08 12.04
N ALA A 50 -12.45 -2.27 11.51
CA ALA A 50 -11.29 -1.79 12.26
C ALA A 50 -11.67 -0.98 13.51
N VAL A 51 -12.60 -0.02 13.39
CA VAL A 51 -13.01 0.84 14.53
C VAL A 51 -13.78 0.06 15.60
N ARG A 52 -14.45 -1.04 15.23
CA ARG A 52 -15.20 -1.90 16.16
C ARG A 52 -14.39 -3.09 16.66
N ASN A 53 -13.10 -3.18 16.29
CA ASN A 53 -12.21 -4.28 16.67
C ASN A 53 -12.80 -5.67 16.36
N ILE A 54 -13.51 -5.84 15.25
CA ILE A 54 -14.24 -7.09 14.99
C ILE A 54 -13.31 -8.32 14.83
N ASN A 55 -12.03 -8.09 14.54
CA ASN A 55 -11.02 -9.13 14.37
C ASN A 55 -10.17 -9.36 15.63
N GLU A 56 -10.37 -8.61 16.72
CA GLU A 56 -9.46 -8.63 17.89
C GLU A 56 -9.30 -10.04 18.49
N GLU A 57 -10.39 -10.80 18.61
CA GLU A 57 -10.33 -12.18 19.11
C GLU A 57 -9.56 -13.13 18.17
N ASP A 58 -9.62 -12.91 16.86
CA ASP A 58 -8.92 -13.73 15.89
C ASP A 58 -7.44 -13.32 15.78
N ASP A 59 -7.16 -12.03 15.82
CA ASP A 59 -5.80 -11.48 15.84
C ASP A 59 -5.04 -11.93 17.10
N ALA A 60 -5.72 -12.02 18.25
CA ALA A 60 -5.13 -12.52 19.51
C ALA A 60 -4.72 -14.00 19.46
N LYS A 61 -5.21 -14.77 18.48
CA LYS A 61 -4.85 -16.18 18.28
C LYS A 61 -3.63 -16.34 17.36
N ILE A 62 -3.12 -15.26 16.78
CA ILE A 62 -1.94 -15.30 15.90
C ILE A 62 -0.70 -15.62 16.75
N PRO A 63 0.04 -16.70 16.46
CA PRO A 63 1.28 -17.01 17.16
C PRO A 63 2.31 -15.88 16.99
N GLU A 64 3.10 -15.60 18.03
CA GLU A 64 4.06 -14.48 18.03
C GLU A 64 5.10 -14.63 16.91
N GLU A 65 5.51 -15.86 16.61
CA GLU A 65 6.41 -16.20 15.51
C GLU A 65 5.84 -15.85 14.12
N HIS A 66 4.52 -15.73 13.98
CA HIS A 66 3.85 -15.37 12.74
C HIS A 66 3.60 -13.86 12.60
N ILE A 67 3.77 -13.08 13.68
CA ILE A 67 3.66 -11.61 13.64
C ILE A 67 4.82 -11.01 12.81
N VAL A 68 5.98 -11.67 12.85
CA VAL A 68 7.18 -11.24 12.13
C VAL A 68 7.25 -11.95 10.77
N GLN A 69 7.23 -11.17 9.69
CA GLN A 69 7.33 -11.69 8.32
C GLN A 69 8.79 -11.79 7.86
N SER A 70 9.16 -12.97 7.38
CA SER A 70 10.50 -13.25 6.82
C SER A 70 10.52 -13.37 5.30
N ALA A 71 9.34 -13.41 4.65
CA ALA A 71 9.24 -13.34 3.21
C ALA A 71 9.92 -12.08 2.66
N PRO A 72 10.65 -12.16 1.54
CA PRO A 72 11.16 -10.99 0.85
C PRO A 72 10.05 -9.98 0.61
N THR A 73 10.24 -8.75 1.08
CA THR A 73 9.20 -7.71 1.06
C THR A 73 9.75 -6.40 0.52
N LEU A 74 9.11 -5.83 -0.49
CA LEU A 74 9.36 -4.45 -0.91
C LEU A 74 8.26 -3.55 -0.33
N VAL A 75 8.65 -2.63 0.55
CA VAL A 75 7.75 -1.61 1.10
C VAL A 75 7.84 -0.36 0.25
N ILE A 76 6.72 0.04 -0.34
CA ILE A 76 6.63 1.18 -1.25
C ILE A 76 5.91 2.32 -0.54
N VAL A 77 6.57 3.49 -0.50
CA VAL A 77 6.06 4.68 0.20
C VAL A 77 6.20 5.92 -0.67
N SER A 78 5.41 6.94 -0.33
CA SER A 78 5.45 8.26 -0.97
C SER A 78 5.92 9.31 0.03
N ASP A 79 6.56 10.37 -0.47
CA ASP A 79 6.99 11.54 0.29
C ASP A 79 5.86 12.48 0.71
N ALA A 80 4.79 12.55 -0.11
CA ALA A 80 3.62 13.39 0.13
C ALA A 80 2.35 12.60 0.53
N GLY A 81 2.48 11.30 0.75
CA GLY A 81 1.38 10.40 1.08
C GLY A 81 0.88 10.57 2.52
N TYR A 82 -0.30 11.17 2.69
CA TYR A 82 -0.88 11.38 4.03
C TYR A 82 -1.26 10.08 4.76
N ALA A 83 -1.74 9.07 4.02
CA ALA A 83 -2.19 7.81 4.61
C ALA A 83 -1.04 6.84 4.93
N THR A 84 0.10 6.97 4.26
CA THR A 84 1.25 6.06 4.37
C THR A 84 2.56 6.87 4.38
N PRO A 85 2.84 7.66 5.44
CA PRO A 85 4.05 8.45 5.51
C PRO A 85 5.29 7.55 5.47
N ALA A 86 6.30 7.93 4.68
CA ALA A 86 7.55 7.17 4.58
C ALA A 86 8.20 6.91 5.95
N GLU A 87 8.16 7.90 6.85
CA GLU A 87 8.71 7.78 8.21
C GLU A 87 8.10 6.63 9.01
N MET A 88 6.80 6.39 8.85
CA MET A 88 6.12 5.29 9.51
C MET A 88 6.72 3.95 9.06
N ALA A 89 6.94 3.79 7.75
CA ALA A 89 7.56 2.58 7.22
C ALA A 89 8.99 2.39 7.72
N TYR A 90 9.79 3.46 7.80
CA TYR A 90 11.16 3.37 8.32
C TYR A 90 11.22 2.91 9.78
N HIS A 91 10.26 3.32 10.62
CA HIS A 91 10.20 2.91 12.02
C HIS A 91 9.57 1.54 12.25
N THR A 92 8.54 1.17 11.48
CA THR A 92 7.77 -0.06 11.73
C THR A 92 8.32 -1.28 11.01
N SER A 93 8.85 -1.11 9.79
CA SER A 93 9.37 -2.24 9.00
C SER A 93 10.44 -3.05 9.73
N PRO A 94 11.44 -2.45 10.41
CA PRO A 94 12.44 -3.22 11.15
C PRO A 94 11.87 -4.09 12.29
N ASN A 95 10.72 -3.70 12.86
CA ASN A 95 10.10 -4.44 13.95
C ASN A 95 9.44 -5.73 13.43
N PHE A 96 8.79 -5.64 12.27
CA PHE A 96 7.91 -6.71 11.75
C PHE A 96 8.46 -7.46 10.55
N LEU A 97 9.47 -6.94 9.85
CA LEU A 97 10.02 -7.54 8.64
C LEU A 97 11.48 -7.94 8.85
N ARG A 98 11.89 -9.09 8.31
CA ARG A 98 13.28 -9.59 8.39
C ARG A 98 14.05 -9.52 7.08
N ASN A 99 13.35 -9.63 5.95
CA ASN A 99 13.93 -9.51 4.62
C ASN A 99 13.16 -8.46 3.83
N PHE A 100 13.58 -7.19 3.93
CA PHE A 100 12.84 -6.11 3.30
C PHE A 100 13.73 -5.01 2.72
N GLY A 101 13.21 -4.33 1.69
CA GLY A 101 13.69 -3.05 1.21
C GLY A 101 12.58 -2.01 1.29
N ILE A 102 12.94 -0.73 1.46
CA ILE A 102 11.99 0.38 1.42
C ILE A 102 12.34 1.27 0.22
N LYS A 103 11.39 1.45 -0.70
CA LYS A 103 11.52 2.37 -1.84
C LYS A 103 10.55 3.53 -1.65
N LYS A 104 11.12 4.72 -1.51
CA LYS A 104 10.37 5.98 -1.49
C LYS A 104 10.26 6.55 -2.89
N PHE A 105 9.05 6.96 -3.27
CA PHE A 105 8.73 7.68 -4.49
C PHE A 105 8.52 9.16 -4.17
N GLU A 106 9.15 10.03 -4.94
CA GLU A 106 9.14 11.48 -4.70
C GLU A 106 8.11 12.20 -5.60
N GLY A 107 7.50 13.26 -5.08
CA GLY A 107 6.59 14.15 -5.80
C GLY A 107 5.25 13.51 -6.17
N CYS A 108 4.83 12.45 -5.48
CA CYS A 108 3.56 11.78 -5.72
C CYS A 108 2.77 11.63 -4.42
N GLY A 109 1.45 11.63 -4.51
CA GLY A 109 0.56 11.46 -3.39
C GLY A 109 0.31 10.00 -3.03
N HIS A 110 -0.92 9.71 -2.63
CA HIS A 110 -1.33 8.37 -2.20
C HIS A 110 -1.40 7.35 -3.35
N TRP A 111 -1.68 7.81 -4.57
CA TRP A 111 -1.98 6.93 -5.71
C TRP A 111 -0.73 6.65 -6.54
N ILE A 112 0.35 6.16 -5.91
CA ILE A 112 1.66 5.92 -6.53
C ILE A 112 1.53 5.12 -7.84
N GLN A 113 0.67 4.11 -7.86
CA GLN A 113 0.42 3.28 -9.04
C GLN A 113 -0.22 4.00 -10.22
N LEU A 114 -0.85 5.16 -9.99
CA LEU A 114 -1.39 6.01 -11.04
C LEU A 114 -0.46 7.19 -11.35
N GLU A 115 0.19 7.74 -10.33
CA GLU A 115 1.05 8.94 -10.41
C GLU A 115 2.48 8.66 -10.90
N ARG A 116 2.98 7.44 -10.68
CA ARG A 116 4.34 6.98 -11.01
C ARG A 116 4.29 5.58 -11.63
N ARG A 117 3.38 5.38 -12.59
CA ARG A 117 3.11 4.09 -13.25
C ARG A 117 4.38 3.36 -13.71
N ASP A 118 5.21 4.05 -14.49
CA ASP A 118 6.39 3.46 -15.10
C ASP A 118 7.47 3.14 -14.05
N GLU A 119 7.78 4.10 -13.17
CA GLU A 119 8.77 3.92 -12.10
C GLU A 119 8.32 2.81 -11.12
N LEU A 120 7.03 2.72 -10.80
CA LEU A 120 6.49 1.65 -9.97
C LEU A 120 6.63 0.30 -10.66
N SER A 121 6.25 0.22 -11.93
CA SER A 121 6.34 -1.02 -12.71
C SER A 121 7.78 -1.53 -12.79
N GLU A 122 8.73 -0.63 -13.04
CA GLU A 122 10.15 -0.93 -13.10
C GLU A 122 10.69 -1.43 -11.74
N ALA A 123 10.27 -0.80 -10.63
CA ALA A 123 10.64 -1.23 -9.29
C ALA A 123 10.08 -2.63 -8.95
N LEU A 124 8.84 -2.93 -9.34
CA LEU A 124 8.21 -4.23 -9.13
C LEU A 124 8.86 -5.34 -9.96
N ILE A 125 9.19 -5.05 -11.23
CA ILE A 125 9.91 -5.98 -12.10
C ILE A 125 11.29 -6.29 -11.51
N LYS A 126 12.06 -5.26 -11.15
CA LYS A 126 13.38 -5.43 -10.52
C LYS A 126 13.30 -6.25 -9.24
N PHE A 127 12.28 -6.03 -8.42
CA PHE A 127 12.06 -6.84 -7.22
C PHE A 127 11.78 -8.30 -7.57
N ALA A 128 10.87 -8.56 -8.53
CA ALA A 128 10.54 -9.91 -8.98
C ALA A 128 11.75 -10.65 -9.57
N ASP A 129 12.55 -10.00 -10.40
CA ASP A 129 13.78 -10.56 -10.97
C ASP A 129 14.79 -10.94 -9.88
N GLY A 130 14.92 -10.09 -8.86
CA GLY A 130 15.74 -10.37 -7.68
C GLY A 130 15.28 -11.61 -6.90
N LEU A 131 13.96 -11.89 -6.85
CA LEU A 131 13.44 -13.12 -6.26
C LEU A 131 13.75 -14.34 -7.12
N GLN A 132 13.62 -14.23 -8.44
CA GLN A 132 13.93 -15.34 -9.36
C GLN A 132 15.40 -15.75 -9.29
N ALA A 133 16.32 -14.78 -9.14
CA ALA A 133 17.74 -15.08 -8.95
C ALA A 133 18.03 -15.89 -7.67
N ILE A 134 17.18 -15.77 -6.64
CA ILE A 134 17.34 -16.45 -5.34
C ILE A 134 16.62 -17.80 -5.32
N PHE A 135 15.37 -17.85 -5.79
CA PHE A 135 14.54 -19.08 -5.75
C PHE A 135 14.66 -19.95 -7.01
N GLY A 136 15.36 -19.46 -8.05
CA GLY A 136 15.71 -20.24 -9.24
C GLY A 136 16.95 -21.12 -9.06
N GLN A 137 17.63 -21.04 -7.91
CA GLN A 137 18.72 -21.94 -7.53
C GLN A 137 18.19 -23.16 -6.74
N PRO A 138 18.84 -24.33 -6.84
CA PRO A 138 18.46 -25.51 -6.05
C PRO A 138 18.38 -25.16 -4.56
N LEU A 139 17.36 -25.71 -3.87
CA LEU A 139 17.03 -25.39 -2.46
C LEU A 139 18.20 -25.56 -1.46
N GLU A 140 19.23 -26.31 -1.85
CA GLU A 140 20.44 -26.54 -1.06
C GLU A 140 21.35 -25.30 -0.95
N GLU A 141 21.21 -24.30 -1.84
CA GLU A 141 22.10 -23.12 -1.92
C GLU A 141 21.49 -21.83 -1.33
N VAL A 142 20.20 -21.81 -0.96
CA VAL A 142 19.47 -20.59 -0.48
C VAL A 142 19.82 -20.21 0.98
N SER A 143 20.84 -20.85 1.57
CA SER A 143 21.28 -20.53 2.92
C SER A 143 22.11 -19.23 2.96
N GLN A 144 21.49 -18.17 3.48
CA GLN A 144 22.12 -16.94 4.02
C GLN A 144 22.50 -15.78 3.07
N SER A 145 21.84 -15.59 1.92
CA SER A 145 22.01 -14.34 1.17
C SER A 145 21.16 -13.21 1.79
N LYS A 146 21.79 -12.37 2.62
CA LYS A 146 21.20 -11.10 3.07
C LYS A 146 21.07 -10.14 1.89
N MET A 147 19.86 -9.64 1.64
CA MET A 147 19.60 -8.59 0.66
C MET A 147 20.30 -7.30 1.12
N THR A 148 21.39 -6.89 0.47
CA THR A 148 21.94 -5.54 0.63
C THR A 148 21.59 -4.71 -0.59
N TRP A 149 20.76 -3.69 -0.40
CA TRP A 149 20.40 -2.72 -1.42
C TRP A 149 21.30 -1.48 -1.26
N GLN A 150 22.10 -1.17 -2.29
CA GLN A 150 22.68 0.16 -2.53
C GLN A 150 21.79 0.92 -3.52
#